data_AF-A0A9N9SQQ6-F1
#
_entry.id   AF-A0A9N9SQQ6-F1
#
_cell.length_a   1.000
_cell.length_b   1.000
_cell.length_c   1.000
_cell.angle_alpha   90.00
_cell.angle_beta   90.00
_cell.angle_gamma   90.00
#
_symmetry.space_group_name_H-M   'P 1'
#
loop_
_entity.id
_entity.type
_entity.pdbx_description
1 polymer ?
#
loop_
_entity_poly.entity_id
_entity_poly.type
_entity_poly.pdbx_seq_one_letter_code
_entity_poly.pdbx_strand_id
1 'polypeptide(L)'
;MTSNDDILWKESFFEKNFSVDNSLSTFTQKYDLDTLRSHLKSYGTELQQRMSEILKDETEAIVNLAEYLTNLNVKIEHLSLPFFQLREEIMALNQLISNAEMSYGMLLNNIKDNNTSKNNLNLKLGVISCSVYIDKLLKNFAESFEDLIILERIVGKYSLQKSYVDELEIVTTDMQDIMVTVEDQLVKVINRKFLQAVEANDTEIVTRCLRMYDSLKKHNDAEDIYRRTVVRPYLQRLFSDNSVEKSNQNVDKIYENVLDFIDTNMKVLTTVVESNADLNVFNFIFNSFWKEFDKQSREGLPHITAPGNPEQFQKRYKSTYEVLLKISRKCKNEDLITQDESFTEHLKRFNLPVYLEIRYQKIASDFESALDMEPNEFYATKNEISCKLKPTLALWIAVSQCFDKDVYLDQLADQFIRLSMLLLSRYLKWF
;
A
#
# COMPACT_ATOMS: atom_id res chain seq x y z
N MET A 1 -1.12 114.97 72.80
CA MET A 1 -1.01 114.24 74.09
C MET A 1 -2.40 113.71 74.35
N THR A 2 -2.81 112.54 73.86
CA THR A 2 -2.68 111.22 74.51
C THR A 2 -3.00 110.08 73.51
N SER A 3 -2.25 109.92 72.42
CA SER A 3 -2.50 108.79 71.46
C SER A 3 -1.26 108.00 71.05
N ASN A 4 -0.05 108.52 71.24
CA ASN A 4 1.18 107.73 71.01
C ASN A 4 1.61 106.91 72.23
N ASP A 5 1.18 107.29 73.45
CA ASP A 5 1.54 106.56 74.67
C ASP A 5 0.74 105.25 74.83
N ASP A 6 -0.44 105.15 74.20
CA ASP A 6 -1.30 103.95 74.25
C ASP A 6 -0.85 102.82 73.30
N ILE A 7 0.05 103.12 72.36
CA ILE A 7 0.54 102.16 71.35
C ILE A 7 1.85 101.51 71.83
N LEU A 8 2.70 102.28 72.50
CA LEU A 8 3.99 101.82 73.02
C LEU A 8 3.88 100.67 74.03
N TRP A 9 2.81 100.61 74.83
CA TRP A 9 2.64 99.54 75.81
C TRP A 9 2.19 98.22 75.20
N LYS A 10 1.35 98.27 74.15
CA LYS A 10 0.82 97.05 73.50
C LYS A 10 1.92 96.31 72.76
N GLU A 11 2.85 97.03 72.15
CA GLU A 11 4.01 96.45 71.45
C GLU A 11 5.06 95.87 72.42
N SER A 12 5.17 96.44 73.63
CA SER A 12 6.08 95.94 74.67
C SER A 12 5.77 94.48 75.08
N PHE A 13 4.52 94.03 74.97
CA PHE A 13 4.11 92.65 75.28
C PHE A 13 4.64 91.60 74.30
N PHE A 14 5.10 92.02 73.12
CA PHE A 14 5.63 91.12 72.09
C PHE A 14 7.17 91.07 72.06
N GLU A 15 7.86 91.80 72.96
CA GLU A 15 9.33 91.76 73.07
C GLU A 15 9.84 90.56 73.89
N LYS A 16 10.94 89.93 73.44
CA LYS A 16 11.51 88.72 74.07
C LYS A 16 12.12 88.92 75.46
N ASN A 17 12.50 90.14 75.83
CA ASN A 17 13.11 90.49 77.12
C ASN A 17 12.15 91.33 77.99
N PHE A 18 10.87 91.03 77.91
CA PHE A 18 9.85 91.71 78.68
C PHE A 18 10.06 91.47 80.19
N SER A 19 10.28 92.54 80.94
CA SER A 19 10.37 92.52 82.40
C SER A 19 9.24 93.34 82.99
N VAL A 20 8.35 92.64 83.70
CA VAL A 20 7.13 93.19 84.30
C VAL A 20 7.45 94.38 85.22
N ASP A 21 8.54 94.32 85.96
CA ASP A 21 8.92 95.36 86.93
C ASP A 21 9.44 96.65 86.26
N ASN A 22 10.11 96.55 85.10
CA ASN A 22 10.56 97.72 84.34
C ASN A 22 9.39 98.43 83.65
N SER A 23 8.44 97.66 83.13
CA SER A 23 7.23 98.20 82.49
C SER A 23 6.27 98.79 83.52
N LEU A 24 6.15 98.19 84.72
CA LEU A 24 5.33 98.75 85.81
C LEU A 24 5.95 100.00 86.42
N SER A 25 7.28 100.08 86.55
CA SER A 25 7.95 101.29 87.09
C SER A 25 7.87 102.49 86.15
N THR A 26 7.93 102.28 84.84
CA THR A 26 7.70 103.37 83.87
C THR A 26 6.25 103.82 83.81
N PHE A 27 5.28 102.91 84.02
CA PHE A 27 3.86 103.25 84.02
C PHE A 27 3.33 103.85 85.34
N THR A 28 3.83 103.39 86.49
CA THR A 28 3.44 103.93 87.83
C THR A 28 3.92 105.36 88.08
N GLN A 29 4.87 105.87 87.28
CA GLN A 29 5.30 107.27 87.34
C GLN A 29 4.28 108.25 86.72
N LYS A 30 3.31 107.80 85.91
CA LYS A 30 2.41 108.71 85.17
C LYS A 30 0.91 108.40 85.25
N TYR A 31 0.49 107.19 85.66
CA TYR A 31 -0.93 106.82 85.74
C TYR A 31 -1.25 105.97 86.97
N ASP A 32 -2.52 106.01 87.40
CA ASP A 32 -3.02 105.24 88.54
C ASP A 32 -3.20 103.76 88.18
N LEU A 33 -2.96 102.86 89.13
CA LEU A 33 -2.94 101.40 88.89
C LEU A 33 -4.29 100.85 88.37
N ASP A 34 -5.39 101.51 88.71
CA ASP A 34 -6.73 101.14 88.23
C ASP A 34 -6.93 101.42 86.73
N THR A 35 -6.32 102.49 86.19
CA THR A 35 -6.39 102.79 84.76
C THR A 35 -5.62 101.75 83.91
N LEU A 36 -4.46 101.28 84.39
CA LEU A 36 -3.70 100.22 83.73
C LEU A 36 -4.47 98.88 83.71
N ARG A 37 -5.10 98.52 84.84
CA ARG A 37 -5.94 97.32 84.92
C ARG A 37 -7.11 97.38 83.95
N SER A 38 -7.73 98.55 83.80
CA SER A 38 -8.83 98.77 82.84
C SER A 38 -8.36 98.57 81.40
N HIS A 39 -7.22 99.16 81.02
CA HIS A 39 -6.64 99.01 79.68
C HIS A 39 -6.21 97.58 79.37
N LEU A 40 -5.59 96.87 80.32
CA LEU A 40 -5.24 95.45 80.15
C LEU A 40 -6.47 94.56 80.03
N LYS A 41 -7.52 94.84 80.80
CA LYS A 41 -8.77 94.09 80.72
C LYS A 41 -9.48 94.33 79.38
N SER A 42 -9.50 95.57 78.90
CA SER A 42 -10.04 95.94 77.58
C SER A 42 -9.27 95.25 76.44
N TYR A 43 -7.95 95.21 76.52
CA TYR A 43 -7.11 94.57 75.52
C TYR A 43 -7.24 93.03 75.56
N GLY A 44 -7.38 92.44 76.74
CA GLY A 44 -7.67 91.02 76.88
C GLY A 44 -9.02 90.63 76.26
N THR A 45 -10.06 91.45 76.46
CA THR A 45 -11.36 91.22 75.80
C THR A 45 -11.29 91.40 74.29
N GLU A 46 -10.51 92.35 73.79
CA GLU A 46 -10.30 92.56 72.35
C GLU A 46 -9.57 91.36 71.71
N LEU A 47 -8.53 90.84 72.35
CA LEU A 47 -7.82 89.65 71.90
C LEU A 47 -8.70 88.40 71.92
N GLN A 48 -9.53 88.23 72.96
CA GLN A 48 -10.45 87.10 73.06
C GLN A 48 -11.53 87.15 71.97
N GLN A 49 -11.99 88.35 71.62
CA GLN A 49 -12.92 88.56 70.51
C GLN A 49 -12.26 88.23 69.17
N ARG A 50 -11.04 88.72 68.90
CA ARG A 50 -10.30 88.39 67.67
C ARG A 50 -10.00 86.90 67.56
N MET A 51 -9.63 86.25 68.66
CA MET A 51 -9.39 84.80 68.67
C MET A 51 -10.68 84.03 68.34
N SER A 52 -11.83 84.49 68.84
CA SER A 52 -13.13 83.88 68.54
C SER A 52 -13.54 84.07 67.07
N GLU A 53 -13.25 85.24 66.49
CA GLU A 53 -13.49 85.52 65.07
C GLU A 53 -12.61 84.63 64.17
N ILE A 54 -11.32 84.51 64.46
CA ILE A 54 -10.41 83.63 63.70
C ILE A 54 -10.82 82.16 63.82
N LEU A 55 -11.15 81.69 65.03
CA LEU A 55 -11.65 80.33 65.23
C LEU A 55 -12.94 80.07 64.45
N LYS A 56 -13.83 81.06 64.36
CA LYS A 56 -15.06 80.94 63.58
C LYS A 56 -14.77 80.83 62.08
N ASP A 57 -13.92 81.69 61.53
CA ASP A 57 -13.58 81.67 60.10
C ASP A 57 -12.85 80.38 59.70
N GLU A 58 -11.89 79.93 60.52
CA GLU A 58 -11.17 78.69 60.25
C GLU A 58 -12.06 77.44 60.38
N THR A 59 -12.97 77.42 61.36
CA THR A 59 -13.93 76.30 61.50
C THR A 59 -14.94 76.29 60.35
N GLU A 60 -15.41 77.44 59.89
CA GLU A 60 -16.29 77.56 58.72
C GLU A 60 -15.60 77.08 57.44
N ALA A 61 -14.34 77.44 57.22
CA ALA A 61 -13.56 76.97 56.07
C ALA A 61 -13.37 75.44 56.09
N ILE A 62 -13.09 74.84 57.26
CA ILE A 62 -12.94 73.39 57.41
C ILE A 62 -14.27 72.66 57.19
N VAL A 63 -15.38 73.19 57.70
CA VAL A 63 -16.71 72.61 57.51
C VAL A 63 -17.09 72.64 56.03
N ASN A 64 -16.87 73.77 55.35
CA ASN A 64 -17.12 73.88 53.91
C ASN A 64 -16.27 72.87 53.12
N LEU A 65 -14.98 72.71 53.43
CA LEU A 65 -14.14 71.70 52.79
C LEU A 65 -14.64 70.27 53.02
N ALA A 66 -15.06 69.95 54.24
CA ALA A 66 -15.64 68.65 54.58
C ALA A 66 -16.96 68.41 53.81
N GLU A 67 -17.79 69.43 53.65
CA GLU A 67 -19.02 69.37 52.85
C GLU A 67 -18.71 69.18 51.36
N TYR A 68 -17.67 69.82 50.82
CA TYR A 68 -17.23 69.58 49.44
C TYR A 68 -16.69 68.16 49.24
N LEU A 69 -15.88 67.65 50.17
CA LEU A 69 -15.31 66.30 50.09
C LEU A 69 -16.38 65.21 50.20
N THR A 70 -17.37 65.40 51.08
CA THR A 70 -18.51 64.48 51.19
C THR A 70 -19.37 64.50 49.93
N ASN A 71 -19.69 65.67 49.38
CA ASN A 71 -20.38 65.79 48.10
C ASN A 71 -19.60 65.18 46.92
N LEU A 72 -18.27 65.27 46.94
CA LEU A 72 -17.41 64.70 45.92
C LEU A 72 -17.37 63.17 46.03
N ASN A 73 -17.35 62.61 47.24
CA ASN A 73 -17.50 61.17 47.46
C ASN A 73 -18.85 60.65 46.94
N VAL A 74 -19.95 61.37 47.20
CA VAL A 74 -21.28 61.01 46.67
C VAL A 74 -21.27 61.02 45.13
N LYS A 75 -20.61 61.99 44.49
CA LYS A 75 -20.44 62.01 43.03
C LYS A 75 -19.58 60.85 42.51
N ILE A 76 -18.53 60.47 43.23
CA ILE A 76 -17.69 59.32 42.88
C ILE A 76 -18.49 58.01 43.01
N GLU A 77 -19.28 57.84 44.06
CA GLU A 77 -20.18 56.68 44.21
C GLU A 77 -21.24 56.64 43.11
N HIS A 78 -21.81 57.79 42.74
CA HIS A 78 -22.74 57.88 41.61
C HIS A 78 -22.08 57.57 40.26
N LEU A 79 -20.76 57.78 40.08
CA LEU A 79 -20.03 57.43 38.87
C LEU A 79 -19.51 55.99 38.86
N SER A 80 -19.23 55.41 40.04
CA SER A 80 -18.74 54.04 40.15
C SER A 80 -19.80 53.02 39.74
N LEU A 81 -21.07 53.29 40.04
CA LEU A 81 -22.18 52.40 39.70
C LEU A 81 -22.37 52.26 38.16
N PRO A 82 -22.50 53.34 37.36
CA PRO A 82 -22.54 53.25 35.90
C PRO A 82 -21.29 52.59 35.30
N PHE A 83 -20.11 52.81 35.87
CA PHE A 83 -18.88 52.19 35.37
C PHE A 83 -18.91 50.68 35.58
N PHE A 84 -19.39 50.22 36.73
CA PHE A 84 -19.58 48.80 37.00
C PHE A 84 -20.64 48.20 36.07
N GLN A 85 -21.77 48.87 35.90
CA GLN A 85 -22.83 48.45 34.96
C GLN A 85 -22.31 48.32 33.53
N LEU A 86 -21.59 49.32 33.02
CA LEU A 86 -21.02 49.31 31.68
C LEU A 86 -19.98 48.19 31.52
N ARG A 87 -19.18 47.91 32.56
CA ARG A 87 -18.25 46.79 32.56
C ARG A 87 -18.97 45.45 32.44
N GLU A 88 -20.02 45.24 33.23
CA GLU A 88 -20.82 44.01 33.17
C GLU A 88 -21.55 43.88 31.82
N GLU A 89 -22.06 44.97 31.24
CA GLU A 89 -22.63 44.97 29.89
C GLU A 89 -21.60 44.59 28.82
N ILE A 90 -20.38 45.13 28.91
CA ILE A 90 -19.28 44.76 28.00
C ILE A 90 -18.90 43.28 28.17
N MET A 91 -18.86 42.76 29.41
CA MET A 91 -18.58 41.34 29.66
C MET A 91 -19.68 40.45 29.10
N ALA A 92 -20.95 40.82 29.28
CA ALA A 92 -22.09 40.12 28.71
C ALA A 92 -22.06 40.15 27.17
N LEU A 93 -21.76 41.30 26.56
CA LEU A 93 -21.56 41.42 25.11
C LEU A 93 -20.43 40.53 24.62
N ASN A 94 -19.28 40.51 25.30
CA ASN A 94 -18.17 39.64 24.93
C ASN A 94 -18.55 38.15 25.02
N GLN A 95 -19.29 37.74 26.05
CA GLN A 95 -19.81 36.38 26.14
C GLN A 95 -20.77 36.05 25.00
N LEU A 96 -21.69 36.96 24.66
CA LEU A 96 -22.60 36.79 23.52
C LEU A 96 -21.84 36.66 22.20
N ILE A 97 -20.81 37.49 21.98
CA ILE A 97 -19.95 37.43 20.80
C ILE A 97 -19.20 36.10 20.74
N SER A 98 -18.64 35.65 21.87
CA SER A 98 -17.89 34.40 21.95
C SER A 98 -18.79 33.19 21.68
N ASN A 99 -20.01 33.20 22.23
CA ASN A 99 -21.02 32.18 21.97
C ASN A 99 -21.48 32.18 20.51
N ALA A 100 -21.64 33.36 19.90
CA ALA A 100 -21.96 33.50 18.49
C ALA A 100 -20.82 32.96 17.61
N GLU A 101 -19.56 33.31 17.92
CA GLU A 101 -18.37 32.82 17.21
C GLU A 101 -18.29 31.28 17.26
N MET A 102 -18.49 30.69 18.44
CA MET A 102 -18.50 29.23 18.61
C MET A 102 -19.64 28.58 17.80
N SER A 103 -20.83 29.19 17.82
CA SER A 103 -21.99 28.72 17.05
C SER A 103 -21.76 28.79 15.54
N TYR A 104 -21.17 29.88 15.06
CA TYR A 104 -20.76 30.02 13.66
C TYR A 104 -19.68 29.02 13.27
N GLY A 105 -18.70 28.75 14.14
CA GLY A 105 -17.68 27.73 13.91
C GLY A 105 -18.27 26.32 13.77
N MET A 106 -19.22 25.95 14.64
CA MET A 106 -19.95 24.69 14.53
C MET A 106 -20.77 24.62 13.24
N LEU A 107 -21.45 25.70 12.86
CA LEU A 107 -22.27 25.75 11.65
C LEU A 107 -21.41 25.66 10.38
N LEU A 108 -20.22 26.29 10.36
CA LEU A 108 -19.26 26.19 9.27
C LEU A 108 -18.73 24.76 9.11
N ASN A 109 -18.39 24.09 10.21
CA ASN A 109 -17.98 22.68 10.19
C ASN A 109 -19.11 21.78 9.68
N ASN A 110 -20.34 21.97 10.15
CA ASN A 110 -21.50 21.22 9.66
C ASN A 110 -21.75 21.46 8.16
N ILE A 111 -21.55 22.68 7.65
CA ILE A 111 -21.63 22.96 6.21
C ILE A 111 -20.53 22.22 5.45
N LYS A 112 -19.30 22.19 5.98
CA LYS A 112 -18.18 21.46 5.37
C LYS A 112 -18.48 19.96 5.29
N ASP A 113 -18.95 19.36 6.38
CA ASP A 113 -19.28 17.93 6.45
C ASP A 113 -20.50 17.56 5.59
N ASN A 114 -21.49 18.44 5.49
CA ASN A 114 -22.60 18.27 4.56
C ASN A 114 -22.14 18.36 3.10
N ASN A 115 -21.22 19.26 2.76
CA ASN A 115 -20.68 19.39 1.42
C ASN A 115 -19.86 18.16 1.00
N THR A 116 -19.02 17.62 1.89
CA THR A 116 -18.28 16.36 1.62
C THR A 116 -19.24 15.19 1.44
N SER A 117 -20.24 15.05 2.31
CA SER A 117 -21.28 14.02 2.21
C SER A 117 -22.06 14.13 0.91
N LYS A 118 -22.42 15.35 0.49
CA LYS A 118 -23.10 15.61 -0.79
C LYS A 118 -22.23 15.24 -1.99
N ASN A 119 -20.94 15.55 -1.96
CA ASN A 119 -20.01 15.17 -3.01
C ASN A 119 -19.93 13.63 -3.14
N ASN A 120 -19.82 12.93 -2.01
CA ASN A 120 -19.81 11.47 -1.98
C ASN A 120 -21.10 10.87 -2.54
N LEU A 121 -22.27 11.43 -2.20
CA LEU A 121 -23.56 10.99 -2.76
C LEU A 121 -23.65 11.23 -4.28
N ASN A 122 -23.15 12.35 -4.77
CA ASN A 122 -23.11 12.63 -6.22
C ASN A 122 -22.20 11.64 -6.96
N LEU A 123 -21.04 11.30 -6.38
CA LEU A 123 -20.16 10.26 -6.92
C LEU A 123 -20.86 8.90 -6.92
N LYS A 124 -21.54 8.51 -5.83
CA LYS A 124 -22.38 7.30 -5.77
C LYS A 124 -23.46 7.26 -6.85
N LEU A 125 -24.18 8.38 -7.05
CA LEU A 125 -25.20 8.49 -8.09
C LEU A 125 -24.60 8.40 -9.48
N GLY A 126 -23.42 8.99 -9.71
CA GLY A 126 -22.66 8.84 -10.96
C GLY A 126 -22.31 7.38 -11.25
N VAL A 127 -21.80 6.67 -10.24
CA VAL A 127 -21.47 5.24 -10.30
C VAL A 127 -22.74 4.41 -10.61
N ILE A 128 -23.82 4.58 -9.84
CA ILE A 128 -25.06 3.83 -10.05
C ILE A 128 -25.66 4.12 -11.43
N SER A 129 -25.75 5.38 -11.83
CA SER A 129 -26.35 5.75 -13.12
C SER A 129 -25.53 5.20 -14.29
N CYS A 130 -24.20 5.22 -14.22
CA CYS A 130 -23.32 4.59 -15.20
C CYS A 130 -23.48 3.07 -15.21
N SER A 131 -23.57 2.42 -14.03
CA SER A 131 -23.77 0.97 -13.93
C SER A 131 -25.13 0.54 -14.50
N VAL A 132 -26.21 1.27 -14.19
CA VAL A 132 -27.55 1.05 -14.74
C VAL A 132 -27.60 1.36 -16.23
N TYR A 133 -26.87 2.37 -16.70
CA TYR A 133 -26.73 2.66 -18.12
C TYR A 133 -25.98 1.55 -18.85
N ILE A 134 -24.90 1.02 -18.25
CA ILE A 134 -24.16 -0.13 -18.79
C ILE A 134 -25.05 -1.39 -18.80
N ASP A 135 -25.80 -1.69 -17.74
CA ASP A 135 -26.73 -2.83 -17.70
C ASP A 135 -27.87 -2.68 -18.75
N LYS A 136 -28.44 -1.47 -18.90
CA LYS A 136 -29.44 -1.20 -19.95
C LYS A 136 -28.85 -1.28 -21.35
N LEU A 137 -27.63 -0.80 -21.56
CA LEU A 137 -26.91 -0.96 -22.82
C LEU A 137 -26.62 -2.44 -23.08
N LEU A 138 -26.13 -3.20 -22.10
CA LEU A 138 -25.83 -4.61 -22.26
C LEU A 138 -27.08 -5.43 -22.61
N LYS A 139 -28.23 -5.12 -21.99
CA LYS A 139 -29.52 -5.77 -22.28
C LYS A 139 -30.08 -5.43 -23.65
N ASN A 140 -29.94 -4.19 -24.11
CA ASN A 140 -30.49 -3.76 -25.41
C ASN A 140 -29.55 -4.03 -26.60
N PHE A 141 -28.24 -4.16 -26.36
CA PHE A 141 -27.23 -4.35 -27.42
C PHE A 141 -26.84 -5.81 -27.63
N ALA A 142 -27.48 -6.76 -26.93
CA ALA A 142 -27.18 -8.20 -27.01
C ALA A 142 -27.38 -8.82 -28.42
N GLU A 143 -28.04 -8.13 -29.36
CA GLU A 143 -28.36 -8.66 -30.69
C GLU A 143 -27.48 -8.12 -31.84
N SER A 144 -26.72 -7.02 -31.65
CA SER A 144 -25.95 -6.37 -32.74
C SER A 144 -24.60 -5.83 -32.28
N PHE A 145 -23.69 -6.71 -31.85
CA PHE A 145 -22.31 -6.33 -31.51
C PHE A 145 -21.43 -6.25 -32.76
N GLU A 146 -21.64 -5.23 -33.58
CA GLU A 146 -20.72 -4.81 -34.66
C GLU A 146 -19.63 -3.85 -34.13
N ASP A 147 -19.89 -3.05 -33.09
CA ASP A 147 -18.94 -2.01 -32.66
C ASP A 147 -18.10 -2.41 -31.43
N LEU A 148 -16.99 -3.12 -31.69
CA LEU A 148 -15.93 -3.41 -30.71
C LEU A 148 -15.42 -2.16 -29.98
N ILE A 149 -15.47 -1.00 -30.64
CA ILE A 149 -15.11 0.32 -30.11
C ILE A 149 -16.04 0.75 -28.96
N ILE A 150 -17.34 0.45 -29.06
CA ILE A 150 -18.30 0.79 -28.02
C ILE A 150 -18.05 -0.09 -26.79
N LEU A 151 -17.71 -1.37 -26.99
CA LEU A 151 -17.38 -2.27 -25.89
C LEU A 151 -16.11 -1.80 -25.14
N GLU A 152 -15.05 -1.44 -25.87
CA GLU A 152 -13.81 -0.91 -25.28
C GLU A 152 -14.07 0.35 -24.45
N ARG A 153 -14.92 1.26 -24.96
CA ARG A 153 -15.33 2.46 -24.24
C ARG A 153 -16.16 2.16 -22.99
N ILE A 154 -17.04 1.17 -23.03
CA ILE A 154 -17.83 0.73 -21.88
C ILE A 154 -16.92 0.15 -20.81
N VAL A 155 -16.00 -0.73 -21.20
CA VAL A 155 -15.03 -1.37 -20.30
C VAL A 155 -14.14 -0.33 -19.63
N GLY A 156 -13.59 0.62 -20.38
CA GLY A 156 -12.76 1.69 -19.82
C GLY A 156 -13.53 2.62 -18.86
N LYS A 157 -14.80 2.89 -19.13
CA LYS A 157 -15.66 3.64 -18.19
C LYS A 157 -15.93 2.85 -16.92
N TYR A 158 -16.22 1.55 -17.05
CA TYR A 158 -16.47 0.67 -15.91
C TYR A 158 -15.24 0.50 -15.03
N SER A 159 -14.05 0.29 -15.61
CA SER A 159 -12.81 0.13 -14.86
C SER A 159 -12.44 1.39 -14.05
N LEU A 160 -12.56 2.56 -14.67
CA LEU A 160 -12.36 3.84 -13.99
C LEU A 160 -13.34 4.00 -12.82
N GLN A 161 -14.61 3.69 -13.06
CA GLN A 161 -15.65 3.77 -12.04
C GLN A 161 -15.38 2.80 -10.87
N LYS A 162 -14.96 1.57 -11.15
CA LYS A 162 -14.58 0.59 -10.14
C LYS A 162 -13.41 1.09 -9.31
N SER A 163 -12.38 1.67 -9.94
CA SER A 163 -11.26 2.29 -9.22
C SER A 163 -11.72 3.39 -8.26
N TYR A 164 -12.68 4.24 -8.66
CA TYR A 164 -13.24 5.25 -7.77
C TYR A 164 -14.06 4.66 -6.62
N VAL A 165 -14.78 3.58 -6.84
CA VAL A 165 -15.54 2.90 -5.77
C VAL A 165 -14.58 2.26 -4.76
N ASP A 166 -13.53 1.60 -5.25
CA ASP A 166 -12.52 0.95 -4.42
C ASP A 166 -11.73 1.98 -3.60
N GLU A 167 -11.34 3.12 -4.20
CA GLU A 167 -10.55 4.18 -3.54
C GLU A 167 -11.35 4.97 -2.49
N LEU A 168 -12.67 5.10 -2.68
CA LEU A 168 -13.52 5.85 -1.75
C LEU A 168 -14.10 4.97 -0.63
N GLU A 169 -13.86 3.65 -0.65
CA GLU A 169 -14.45 2.65 0.28
C GLU A 169 -15.99 2.73 0.40
N ILE A 170 -16.66 3.24 -0.63
CA ILE A 170 -18.10 3.47 -0.64
C ILE A 170 -18.84 2.24 -1.18
N VAL A 171 -18.54 1.07 -0.62
CA VAL A 171 -19.19 -0.16 -1.05
C VAL A 171 -20.46 -0.36 -0.22
N THR A 172 -21.62 -0.11 -0.83
CA THR A 172 -22.90 -0.62 -0.32
C THR A 172 -23.14 -2.02 -0.88
N THR A 173 -23.76 -2.91 -0.11
CA THR A 173 -24.01 -4.31 -0.50
C THR A 173 -24.72 -4.40 -1.85
N ASP A 174 -25.72 -3.54 -2.09
CA ASP A 174 -26.47 -3.48 -3.35
C ASP A 174 -25.60 -3.06 -4.55
N MET A 175 -24.63 -2.17 -4.36
CA MET A 175 -23.69 -1.79 -5.43
C MET A 175 -22.74 -2.92 -5.77
N GLN A 176 -22.29 -3.68 -4.76
CA GLN A 176 -21.38 -4.80 -4.97
C GLN A 176 -22.03 -5.87 -5.85
N ASP A 177 -23.30 -6.18 -5.61
CA ASP A 177 -24.04 -7.18 -6.38
C ASP A 177 -24.26 -6.75 -7.85
N ILE A 178 -24.57 -5.47 -8.08
CA ILE A 178 -24.71 -4.93 -9.44
C ILE A 178 -23.36 -4.90 -10.15
N MET A 179 -22.28 -4.50 -9.47
CA MET A 179 -20.93 -4.48 -10.05
C MET A 179 -20.48 -5.87 -10.45
N VAL A 180 -20.65 -6.87 -9.58
CA VAL A 180 -20.32 -8.28 -9.91
C VAL A 180 -21.15 -8.77 -11.11
N THR A 181 -22.44 -8.44 -11.16
CA THR A 181 -23.32 -8.84 -12.27
C THR A 181 -22.89 -8.21 -13.60
N VAL A 182 -22.58 -6.91 -13.60
CA VAL A 182 -22.11 -6.19 -14.79
C VAL A 182 -20.74 -6.71 -15.23
N GLU A 183 -19.83 -6.97 -14.31
CA GLU A 183 -18.51 -7.51 -14.59
C GLU A 183 -18.58 -8.90 -15.21
N ASP A 184 -19.41 -9.80 -14.67
CA ASP A 184 -19.64 -11.14 -15.24
C ASP A 184 -20.23 -11.06 -16.67
N GLN A 185 -21.17 -10.15 -16.90
CA GLN A 185 -21.71 -9.92 -18.25
C GLN A 185 -20.66 -9.38 -19.22
N LEU A 186 -19.86 -8.38 -18.81
CA LEU A 186 -18.80 -7.83 -19.64
C LEU A 186 -17.76 -8.90 -19.99
N VAL A 187 -17.29 -9.67 -19.00
CA VAL A 187 -16.33 -10.76 -19.20
C VAL A 187 -16.91 -11.81 -20.15
N LYS A 188 -18.19 -12.19 -20.01
CA LYS A 188 -18.84 -13.14 -20.94
C LYS A 188 -18.87 -12.64 -22.38
N VAL A 189 -19.15 -11.36 -22.62
CA VAL A 189 -19.17 -10.77 -23.96
C VAL A 189 -17.77 -10.70 -24.54
N ILE A 190 -16.78 -10.24 -23.75
CA ILE A 190 -15.37 -10.18 -24.17
C ILE A 190 -14.87 -11.60 -24.49
N ASN A 191 -15.17 -12.60 -23.65
CA ASN A 191 -14.81 -14.01 -23.89
C ASN A 191 -15.31 -14.50 -25.24
N ARG A 192 -16.58 -14.24 -25.58
CA ARG A 192 -17.16 -14.68 -26.88
C ARG A 192 -16.46 -14.03 -28.06
N LYS A 193 -16.23 -12.71 -28.00
CA LYS A 193 -15.56 -11.97 -29.09
C LYS A 193 -14.08 -12.33 -29.22
N PHE A 194 -13.40 -12.53 -28.10
CA PHE A 194 -12.01 -12.98 -28.07
C PHE A 194 -11.87 -14.35 -28.75
N LEU A 195 -12.72 -15.32 -28.41
CA LEU A 195 -12.68 -16.66 -29.03
C LEU A 195 -12.97 -16.60 -30.54
N GLN A 196 -13.96 -15.82 -30.97
CA GLN A 196 -14.25 -15.63 -32.41
C GLN A 196 -13.07 -14.99 -33.15
N ALA A 197 -12.41 -14.00 -32.54
CA ALA A 197 -11.27 -13.31 -33.14
C ALA A 197 -10.03 -14.22 -33.24
N VAL A 198 -9.81 -15.06 -32.24
CA VAL A 198 -8.77 -16.09 -32.25
C VAL A 198 -9.02 -17.12 -33.35
N GLU A 199 -10.26 -17.60 -33.52
CA GLU A 199 -10.61 -18.53 -34.61
C GLU A 199 -10.44 -17.87 -36.00
N ALA A 200 -10.75 -16.59 -36.13
CA ALA A 200 -10.60 -15.82 -37.37
C ALA A 200 -9.17 -15.32 -37.64
N ASN A 201 -8.23 -15.51 -36.72
CA ASN A 201 -6.87 -14.96 -36.76
C ASN A 201 -6.79 -13.42 -36.90
N ASP A 202 -7.75 -12.70 -36.32
CA ASP A 202 -7.81 -11.23 -36.38
C ASP A 202 -6.97 -10.60 -35.25
N THR A 203 -5.80 -10.07 -35.61
CA THR A 203 -4.87 -9.45 -34.66
C THR A 203 -5.38 -8.16 -34.04
N GLU A 204 -6.21 -7.38 -34.76
CA GLU A 204 -6.72 -6.10 -34.27
C GLU A 204 -7.77 -6.33 -33.18
N ILE A 205 -8.71 -7.24 -33.44
CA ILE A 205 -9.77 -7.56 -32.48
C ILE A 205 -9.18 -8.24 -31.25
N VAL A 206 -8.23 -9.15 -31.42
CA VAL A 206 -7.52 -9.79 -30.31
C VAL A 206 -6.81 -8.74 -29.45
N THR A 207 -6.09 -7.79 -30.04
CA THR A 207 -5.40 -6.71 -29.29
C THR A 207 -6.38 -5.91 -28.43
N ARG A 208 -7.51 -5.50 -29.01
CA ARG A 208 -8.55 -4.74 -28.30
C ARG A 208 -9.19 -5.57 -27.18
N CYS A 209 -9.48 -6.84 -27.41
CA CYS A 209 -9.96 -7.75 -26.36
C CYS A 209 -8.97 -7.87 -25.20
N LEU A 210 -7.67 -8.01 -25.47
CA LEU A 210 -6.64 -8.08 -24.44
C LEU A 210 -6.53 -6.79 -23.63
N ARG A 211 -6.61 -5.62 -24.27
CA ARG A 211 -6.68 -4.32 -23.58
C ARG A 211 -7.92 -4.17 -22.71
N MET A 212 -9.05 -4.74 -23.13
CA MET A 212 -10.25 -4.78 -22.30
C MET A 212 -10.07 -5.68 -21.07
N TYR A 213 -9.42 -6.84 -21.19
CA TYR A 213 -9.07 -7.66 -20.03
C TYR A 213 -8.08 -6.97 -19.09
N ASP A 214 -7.08 -6.28 -19.63
CA ASP A 214 -6.11 -5.48 -18.87
C ASP A 214 -6.82 -4.36 -18.09
N SER A 215 -7.72 -3.62 -18.76
CA SER A 215 -8.53 -2.57 -18.12
C SER A 215 -9.38 -3.10 -16.96
N LEU A 216 -9.87 -4.34 -17.05
CA LEU A 216 -10.64 -5.00 -15.98
C LEU A 216 -9.75 -5.68 -14.93
N LYS A 217 -8.42 -5.69 -15.11
CA LYS A 217 -7.45 -6.45 -14.29
C LYS A 217 -7.76 -7.95 -14.25
N LYS A 218 -8.33 -8.49 -15.33
CA LYS A 218 -8.78 -9.88 -15.46
C LYS A 218 -7.83 -10.72 -16.33
N HIS A 219 -6.54 -10.65 -16.04
CA HIS A 219 -5.50 -11.36 -16.81
C HIS A 219 -5.68 -12.87 -16.77
N ASN A 220 -5.86 -13.42 -15.56
CA ASN A 220 -6.03 -14.85 -15.35
C ASN A 220 -7.27 -15.40 -16.07
N ASP A 221 -8.38 -14.64 -16.09
CA ASP A 221 -9.62 -15.07 -16.73
C ASP A 221 -9.44 -15.20 -18.26
N ALA A 222 -8.68 -14.29 -18.89
CA ALA A 222 -8.34 -14.33 -20.32
C ALA A 222 -7.45 -15.55 -20.67
N GLU A 223 -6.47 -15.84 -19.82
CA GLU A 223 -5.58 -16.99 -20.00
C GLU A 223 -6.33 -18.32 -19.77
N ASP A 224 -7.23 -18.37 -18.78
CA ASP A 224 -8.02 -19.56 -18.47
C ASP A 224 -9.10 -19.86 -19.51
N ILE A 225 -9.75 -18.85 -20.10
CA ILE A 225 -10.76 -19.09 -21.16
C ILE A 225 -10.11 -19.66 -22.42
N TYR A 226 -8.93 -19.15 -22.79
CA TYR A 226 -8.15 -19.69 -23.90
C TYR A 226 -7.71 -21.13 -23.63
N ARG A 227 -7.22 -21.38 -22.42
CA ARG A 227 -6.85 -22.71 -21.93
C ARG A 227 -7.99 -23.72 -22.08
N ARG A 228 -9.18 -23.39 -21.58
CA ARG A 228 -10.32 -24.32 -21.53
C ARG A 228 -10.96 -24.55 -22.88
N THR A 229 -10.98 -23.54 -23.75
CA THR A 229 -11.78 -23.56 -24.97
C THR A 229 -10.98 -23.98 -26.20
N VAL A 230 -9.70 -23.60 -26.27
CA VAL A 230 -8.86 -23.86 -27.46
C VAL A 230 -7.81 -24.92 -27.14
N VAL A 231 -7.02 -24.73 -26.08
CA VAL A 231 -5.89 -25.60 -25.77
C VAL A 231 -6.34 -26.98 -25.27
N ARG A 232 -7.25 -27.02 -24.30
CA ARG A 232 -7.73 -28.26 -23.69
C ARG A 232 -8.32 -29.26 -24.70
N PRO A 233 -9.30 -28.90 -25.55
CA PRO A 233 -9.87 -29.88 -26.47
C PRO A 233 -8.85 -30.40 -27.49
N TYR A 234 -7.90 -29.56 -27.91
CA TYR A 234 -6.82 -29.97 -28.80
C TYR A 234 -5.85 -30.95 -28.12
N LEU A 235 -5.34 -30.59 -26.94
CA LEU A 235 -4.41 -31.44 -26.20
C LEU A 235 -5.07 -32.74 -25.72
N GLN A 236 -6.32 -32.70 -25.23
CA GLN A 236 -7.06 -33.91 -24.86
C GLN A 236 -7.18 -34.90 -26.02
N ARG A 237 -7.42 -34.39 -27.24
CA ARG A 237 -7.48 -35.23 -28.44
C ARG A 237 -6.11 -35.82 -28.80
N LEU A 238 -5.03 -35.07 -28.60
CA LEU A 238 -3.66 -35.54 -28.86
C LEU A 238 -3.16 -36.53 -27.82
N PHE A 239 -3.54 -36.40 -26.55
CA PHE A 239 -3.09 -37.24 -25.43
C PHE A 239 -4.05 -38.40 -25.09
N SER A 240 -5.11 -38.61 -25.87
CA SER A 240 -6.02 -39.76 -25.71
C SER A 240 -5.34 -41.10 -26.04
N ASP A 241 -5.68 -42.18 -25.34
CA ASP A 241 -5.06 -43.53 -25.52
C ASP A 241 -5.04 -44.01 -26.99
N ASN A 242 -6.06 -43.67 -27.77
CA ASN A 242 -6.16 -44.00 -29.20
C ASN A 242 -5.07 -43.37 -30.08
N SER A 243 -4.44 -42.26 -29.68
CA SER A 243 -3.32 -41.65 -30.41
C SER A 243 -1.99 -42.32 -30.04
N VAL A 244 -1.85 -42.79 -28.80
CA VAL A 244 -0.65 -43.45 -28.26
C VAL A 244 -0.46 -44.82 -28.91
N GLU A 245 -1.55 -45.57 -29.07
CA GLU A 245 -1.57 -46.85 -29.79
C GLU A 245 -1.26 -46.68 -31.28
N LYS A 246 -1.85 -45.66 -31.93
CA LYS A 246 -1.58 -45.33 -33.35
C LYS A 246 -0.16 -44.81 -33.60
N SER A 247 0.51 -44.30 -32.57
CA SER A 247 1.87 -43.75 -32.66
C SER A 247 2.97 -44.76 -32.35
N ASN A 248 2.64 -46.06 -32.22
CA ASN A 248 3.56 -47.11 -31.77
C ASN A 248 4.30 -46.73 -30.48
N GLN A 249 3.63 -46.06 -29.54
CA GLN A 249 4.22 -45.56 -28.29
C GLN A 249 5.42 -44.59 -28.43
N ASN A 250 5.68 -44.04 -29.62
CA ASN A 250 6.67 -42.98 -29.83
C ASN A 250 6.03 -41.61 -29.57
N VAL A 251 6.48 -40.97 -28.50
CA VAL A 251 5.98 -39.68 -28.03
C VAL A 251 6.43 -38.52 -28.92
N ASP A 252 7.48 -38.73 -29.70
CA ASP A 252 8.10 -37.75 -30.59
C ASP A 252 7.08 -37.10 -31.54
N LYS A 253 6.20 -37.89 -32.16
CA LYS A 253 5.15 -37.39 -33.07
C LYS A 253 4.08 -36.58 -32.34
N ILE A 254 3.74 -36.97 -31.12
CA ILE A 254 2.79 -36.21 -30.29
C ILE A 254 3.41 -34.87 -29.96
N TYR A 255 4.69 -34.85 -29.60
CA TYR A 255 5.41 -33.63 -29.32
C TYR A 255 5.62 -32.72 -30.54
N GLU A 256 5.87 -33.27 -31.72
CA GLU A 256 5.91 -32.49 -32.96
C GLU A 256 4.56 -31.81 -33.24
N ASN A 257 3.45 -32.53 -33.10
CA ASN A 257 2.10 -31.97 -33.28
C ASN A 257 1.73 -30.92 -32.22
N VAL A 258 2.32 -31.04 -31.01
CA VAL A 258 2.18 -30.06 -29.94
C VAL A 258 2.98 -28.79 -30.25
N LEU A 259 4.19 -28.94 -30.79
CA LEU A 259 5.00 -27.80 -31.23
C LEU A 259 4.38 -27.08 -32.44
N ASP A 260 3.83 -27.83 -33.39
CA ASP A 260 3.12 -27.28 -34.55
C ASP A 260 1.88 -26.47 -34.12
N PHE A 261 1.18 -26.90 -33.07
CA PHE A 261 0.07 -26.14 -32.50
C PHE A 261 0.52 -24.81 -31.88
N ILE A 262 1.65 -24.79 -31.18
CA ILE A 262 2.22 -23.53 -30.67
C ILE A 262 2.57 -22.60 -31.85
N ASP A 263 3.21 -23.14 -32.89
CA ASP A 263 3.70 -22.35 -34.02
C ASP A 263 2.59 -21.90 -34.99
N THR A 264 1.44 -22.58 -35.00
CA THR A 264 0.30 -22.28 -35.88
C THR A 264 -0.82 -21.56 -35.14
N ASN A 265 -1.38 -22.17 -34.09
CA ASN A 265 -2.59 -21.69 -33.41
C ASN A 265 -2.31 -20.61 -32.37
N MET A 266 -1.12 -20.62 -31.74
CA MET A 266 -0.75 -19.58 -30.76
C MET A 266 -0.03 -18.40 -31.40
N LYS A 267 0.37 -18.50 -32.69
CA LYS A 267 1.12 -17.44 -33.38
C LYS A 267 0.43 -16.09 -33.36
N VAL A 268 -0.89 -16.05 -33.52
CA VAL A 268 -1.66 -14.79 -33.46
C VAL A 268 -1.53 -14.15 -32.08
N LEU A 269 -1.63 -14.93 -31.00
CA LEU A 269 -1.46 -14.42 -29.64
C LEU A 269 -0.02 -14.00 -29.36
N THR A 270 0.95 -14.81 -29.76
CA THR A 270 2.38 -14.48 -29.57
C THR A 270 2.74 -13.21 -30.33
N THR A 271 2.35 -13.07 -31.60
CA THR A 271 2.61 -11.86 -32.38
C THR A 271 1.93 -10.62 -31.81
N VAL A 272 0.69 -10.73 -31.33
CA VAL A 272 -0.03 -9.60 -30.70
C VAL A 272 0.64 -9.17 -29.41
N VAL A 273 1.02 -10.11 -28.53
CA VAL A 273 1.71 -9.81 -27.27
C VAL A 273 3.10 -9.21 -27.54
N GLU A 274 3.82 -9.73 -28.52
CA GLU A 274 5.16 -9.23 -28.87
C GLU A 274 5.16 -7.85 -29.52
N SER A 275 4.09 -7.52 -30.25
CA SER A 275 3.96 -6.22 -30.95
C SER A 275 3.50 -5.09 -30.02
N ASN A 276 2.91 -5.43 -28.86
CA ASN A 276 2.28 -4.47 -27.96
C ASN A 276 2.94 -4.56 -26.57
N ALA A 277 3.82 -3.61 -26.26
CA ALA A 277 4.55 -3.59 -24.99
C ALA A 277 3.63 -3.49 -23.76
N ASP A 278 2.44 -2.90 -23.93
CA ASP A 278 1.35 -2.83 -22.96
C ASP A 278 0.77 -4.21 -22.59
N LEU A 279 0.92 -5.22 -23.45
CA LEU A 279 0.36 -6.56 -23.25
C LEU A 279 1.39 -7.60 -22.76
N ASN A 280 2.62 -7.18 -22.46
CA ASN A 280 3.67 -8.07 -21.92
C ASN A 280 3.32 -8.71 -20.56
N VAL A 281 2.27 -8.23 -19.89
CA VAL A 281 1.74 -8.81 -18.66
C VAL A 281 1.15 -10.21 -18.90
N PHE A 282 0.68 -10.50 -20.11
CA PHE A 282 0.07 -11.79 -20.45
C PHE A 282 1.11 -12.83 -20.86
N ASN A 283 1.00 -14.03 -20.30
CA ASN A 283 1.82 -15.18 -20.69
C ASN A 283 0.93 -16.39 -21.00
N PHE A 284 0.29 -16.36 -22.18
CA PHE A 284 -0.54 -17.45 -22.67
C PHE A 284 0.22 -18.78 -22.83
N ILE A 285 1.52 -18.75 -23.12
CA ILE A 285 2.31 -19.98 -23.30
C ILE A 285 2.50 -20.69 -21.96
N PHE A 286 2.83 -19.95 -20.90
CA PHE A 286 3.01 -20.53 -19.57
C PHE A 286 1.67 -20.81 -18.87
N ASN A 287 0.78 -19.82 -18.78
CA ASN A 287 -0.42 -19.92 -17.96
C ASN A 287 -1.56 -20.70 -18.65
N SER A 288 -1.68 -20.61 -19.97
CA SER A 288 -2.73 -21.34 -20.69
C SER A 288 -2.21 -22.67 -21.22
N PHE A 289 -1.12 -22.65 -21.95
CA PHE A 289 -0.64 -23.82 -22.68
C PHE A 289 0.11 -24.82 -21.78
N TRP A 290 1.16 -24.39 -21.06
CA TRP A 290 1.96 -25.28 -20.23
C TRP A 290 1.15 -25.93 -19.11
N LYS A 291 0.34 -25.15 -18.37
CA LYS A 291 -0.52 -25.70 -17.30
C LYS A 291 -1.49 -26.77 -17.80
N GLU A 292 -1.96 -26.68 -19.04
CA GLU A 292 -2.82 -27.72 -19.62
C GLU A 292 -2.02 -28.88 -20.19
N PHE A 293 -0.87 -28.62 -20.80
CA PHE A 293 0.05 -29.66 -21.27
C PHE A 293 0.51 -30.57 -20.12
N ASP A 294 0.95 -30.00 -19.00
CA ASP A 294 1.35 -30.76 -17.81
C ASP A 294 0.19 -31.62 -17.31
N LYS A 295 -0.99 -31.03 -17.16
CA LYS A 295 -2.20 -31.76 -16.74
C LYS A 295 -2.55 -32.92 -17.69
N GLN A 296 -2.62 -32.67 -19.00
CA GLN A 296 -2.98 -33.69 -19.98
C GLN A 296 -1.90 -34.77 -20.13
N SER A 297 -0.63 -34.43 -19.93
CA SER A 297 0.45 -35.42 -19.87
C SER A 297 0.41 -36.25 -18.58
N ARG A 298 -0.03 -35.69 -17.45
CA ARG A 298 -0.26 -36.44 -16.20
C ARG A 298 -1.41 -37.43 -16.34
N GLU A 299 -2.52 -36.98 -16.93
CA GLU A 299 -3.75 -37.77 -17.06
C GLU A 299 -3.69 -38.79 -18.22
N GLY A 300 -3.20 -38.38 -19.40
CA GLY A 300 -3.20 -39.20 -20.61
C GLY A 300 -1.98 -40.09 -20.81
N LEU A 301 -0.87 -39.82 -20.12
CA LEU A 301 0.41 -40.54 -20.32
C LEU A 301 1.08 -41.04 -19.03
N PRO A 302 0.38 -41.74 -18.12
CA PRO A 302 0.98 -42.22 -16.88
C PRO A 302 2.08 -43.28 -17.11
N HIS A 303 1.98 -44.06 -18.18
CA HIS A 303 2.93 -45.16 -18.46
C HIS A 303 4.22 -44.72 -19.16
N ILE A 304 4.29 -43.47 -19.66
CA ILE A 304 5.46 -42.98 -20.40
C ILE A 304 6.65 -42.74 -19.46
N THR A 305 6.37 -42.45 -18.20
CA THR A 305 7.38 -42.19 -17.17
C THR A 305 7.81 -43.46 -16.42
N ALA A 306 7.31 -44.64 -16.82
CA ALA A 306 7.67 -45.91 -16.18
C ALA A 306 9.07 -46.38 -16.61
N PRO A 307 9.98 -46.73 -15.68
CA PRO A 307 11.36 -47.11 -15.99
C PRO A 307 11.53 -48.55 -16.49
N GLY A 308 10.44 -49.30 -16.69
CA GLY A 308 10.48 -50.75 -16.96
C GLY A 308 11.27 -51.16 -18.21
N ASN A 309 11.35 -50.31 -19.25
CA ASN A 309 12.28 -50.48 -20.36
C ASN A 309 13.26 -49.29 -20.40
N PRO A 310 14.53 -49.48 -19.99
CA PRO A 310 15.52 -48.41 -19.92
C PRO A 310 15.79 -47.70 -21.25
N GLU A 311 15.79 -48.40 -22.38
CA GLU A 311 16.08 -47.80 -23.70
C GLU A 311 14.94 -46.89 -24.14
N GLN A 312 13.70 -47.36 -23.97
CA GLN A 312 12.51 -46.55 -24.26
C GLN A 312 12.36 -45.39 -23.27
N PHE A 313 12.68 -45.60 -21.99
CA PHE A 313 12.65 -44.56 -20.97
C PHE A 313 13.61 -43.42 -21.29
N GLN A 314 14.85 -43.73 -21.66
CA GLN A 314 15.85 -42.72 -22.01
C GLN A 314 15.45 -41.94 -23.27
N LYS A 315 14.96 -42.64 -24.31
CA LYS A 315 14.46 -41.98 -25.52
C LYS A 315 13.30 -41.03 -25.20
N ARG A 316 12.31 -41.50 -24.44
CA ARG A 316 11.14 -40.69 -23.99
C ARG A 316 11.59 -39.48 -23.19
N TYR A 317 12.49 -39.67 -22.23
CA TYR A 317 13.02 -38.60 -21.40
C TYR A 317 13.72 -37.52 -22.23
N LYS A 318 14.62 -37.91 -23.15
CA LYS A 318 15.30 -36.96 -24.05
C LYS A 318 14.29 -36.18 -24.89
N SER A 319 13.33 -36.86 -25.51
CA SER A 319 12.29 -36.20 -26.30
C SER A 319 11.43 -35.25 -25.47
N THR A 320 11.01 -35.65 -24.26
CA THR A 320 10.28 -34.76 -23.36
C THR A 320 11.12 -33.55 -22.98
N TYR A 321 12.39 -33.74 -22.60
CA TYR A 321 13.29 -32.66 -22.20
C TYR A 321 13.56 -31.67 -23.34
N GLU A 322 13.78 -32.15 -24.56
CA GLU A 322 13.94 -31.29 -25.75
C GLU A 322 12.70 -30.43 -26.02
N VAL A 323 11.51 -30.99 -25.81
CA VAL A 323 10.24 -30.28 -26.01
C VAL A 323 10.03 -29.25 -24.93
N LEU A 324 10.35 -29.57 -23.68
CA LEU A 324 10.34 -28.61 -22.58
C LEU A 324 11.31 -27.45 -22.84
N LEU A 325 12.51 -27.72 -23.36
CA LEU A 325 13.46 -26.68 -23.78
C LEU A 325 12.92 -25.80 -24.91
N LYS A 326 12.23 -26.39 -25.89
CA LYS A 326 11.58 -25.61 -26.96
C LYS A 326 10.45 -24.74 -26.40
N ILE A 327 9.65 -25.26 -25.47
CA ILE A 327 8.58 -24.50 -24.81
C ILE A 327 9.16 -23.36 -23.94
N SER A 328 10.20 -23.62 -23.15
CA SER A 328 10.81 -22.59 -22.30
C SER A 328 11.44 -21.45 -23.11
N ARG A 329 12.09 -21.78 -24.23
CA ARG A 329 12.57 -20.79 -25.21
C ARG A 329 11.44 -19.93 -25.78
N LYS A 330 10.30 -20.55 -26.11
CA LYS A 330 9.11 -19.83 -26.59
C LYS A 330 8.48 -18.95 -25.50
N CYS A 331 8.61 -19.32 -24.23
CA CYS A 331 8.27 -18.49 -23.08
C CYS A 331 9.27 -17.36 -22.78
N LYS A 332 10.34 -17.19 -23.58
CA LYS A 332 11.43 -16.21 -23.38
C LYS A 332 12.14 -16.30 -22.03
N ASN A 333 12.05 -17.44 -21.35
CA ASN A 333 12.71 -17.67 -20.09
C ASN A 333 13.21 -19.12 -20.03
N GLU A 334 14.49 -19.30 -20.34
CA GLU A 334 15.14 -20.61 -20.37
C GLU A 334 15.28 -21.20 -18.96
N ASP A 335 15.30 -20.36 -17.92
CA ASP A 335 15.43 -20.76 -16.51
C ASP A 335 14.12 -21.32 -15.91
N LEU A 336 13.00 -21.29 -16.64
CA LEU A 336 11.73 -21.86 -16.18
C LEU A 336 11.84 -23.36 -15.84
N ILE A 337 12.74 -24.08 -16.51
CA ILE A 337 12.91 -25.53 -16.27
C ILE A 337 13.56 -25.80 -14.90
N THR A 338 14.39 -24.88 -14.41
CA THR A 338 15.12 -25.01 -13.14
C THR A 338 14.49 -24.24 -12.00
N GLN A 339 13.80 -23.12 -12.28
CA GLN A 339 13.22 -22.24 -11.28
C GLN A 339 11.74 -22.54 -10.99
N ASP A 340 10.99 -23.06 -11.97
CA ASP A 340 9.54 -23.26 -11.80
C ASP A 340 9.20 -24.64 -11.23
N GLU A 341 8.40 -24.63 -10.17
CA GLU A 341 8.00 -25.84 -9.45
C GLU A 341 7.24 -26.81 -10.35
N SER A 342 6.42 -26.32 -11.28
CA SER A 342 5.60 -27.20 -12.13
C SER A 342 6.42 -27.95 -13.19
N PHE A 343 7.46 -27.31 -13.75
CA PHE A 343 8.42 -27.97 -14.65
C PHE A 343 9.26 -29.01 -13.92
N THR A 344 9.74 -28.68 -12.72
CA THR A 344 10.53 -29.64 -11.91
C THR A 344 9.67 -30.82 -11.44
N GLU A 345 8.41 -30.60 -11.07
CA GLU A 345 7.47 -31.68 -10.76
C GLU A 345 7.22 -32.59 -11.96
N HIS A 346 7.03 -32.01 -13.15
CA HIS A 346 6.82 -32.79 -14.36
C HIS A 346 8.02 -33.71 -14.65
N LEU A 347 9.24 -33.20 -14.47
CA LEU A 347 10.47 -33.97 -14.65
C LEU A 347 10.66 -35.03 -13.55
N LYS A 348 10.30 -34.73 -12.29
CA LYS A 348 10.35 -35.70 -11.18
C LYS A 348 9.48 -36.94 -11.42
N ARG A 349 8.44 -36.85 -12.27
CA ARG A 349 7.65 -38.02 -12.69
C ARG A 349 8.52 -39.08 -13.37
N PHE A 350 9.56 -38.65 -14.08
CA PHE A 350 10.59 -39.54 -14.58
C PHE A 350 11.50 -39.90 -13.40
N ASN A 351 11.33 -41.11 -12.88
CA ASN A 351 12.12 -41.60 -11.75
C ASN A 351 13.55 -41.94 -12.20
N LEU A 352 14.35 -40.90 -12.41
CA LEU A 352 15.75 -41.00 -12.81
C LEU A 352 16.60 -41.88 -11.86
N PRO A 353 16.39 -41.87 -10.53
CA PRO A 353 17.07 -42.80 -9.63
C PRO A 353 16.83 -44.27 -9.97
N VAL A 354 15.59 -44.67 -10.26
CA VAL A 354 15.27 -46.07 -10.60
C VAL A 354 15.84 -46.44 -11.98
N TYR A 355 15.84 -45.52 -12.94
CA TYR A 355 16.51 -45.73 -14.22
C TYR A 355 18.02 -45.98 -14.03
N LEU A 356 18.68 -45.15 -13.21
CA LEU A 356 20.10 -45.31 -12.90
C LEU A 356 20.35 -46.65 -12.18
N GLU A 357 19.49 -47.06 -11.27
CA GLU A 357 19.63 -48.34 -10.56
C GLU A 357 19.55 -49.54 -11.52
N ILE A 358 18.59 -49.56 -12.45
CA ILE A 358 18.47 -50.63 -13.45
C ILE A 358 19.70 -50.66 -14.36
N ARG A 359 20.20 -49.50 -14.81
CA ARG A 359 21.42 -49.41 -15.64
C ARG A 359 22.67 -49.80 -14.86
N TYR A 360 22.78 -49.37 -13.61
CA TYR A 360 23.86 -49.74 -12.70
C TYR A 360 23.90 -51.26 -12.51
N GLN A 361 22.77 -51.88 -12.16
CA GLN A 361 22.70 -53.32 -11.95
C GLN A 361 23.09 -54.08 -13.22
N LYS A 362 22.63 -53.64 -14.40
CA LYS A 362 23.00 -54.27 -15.67
C LYS A 362 24.51 -54.17 -15.93
N ILE A 363 25.07 -52.96 -15.90
CA ILE A 363 26.50 -52.73 -16.20
C ILE A 363 27.42 -53.40 -15.16
N ALA A 364 27.08 -53.29 -13.87
CA ALA A 364 27.86 -53.88 -12.79
C ALA A 364 27.74 -55.41 -12.75
N SER A 365 26.55 -55.97 -12.99
CA SER A 365 26.36 -57.43 -13.03
C SER A 365 27.09 -58.05 -14.23
N ASP A 366 27.06 -57.41 -15.40
CA ASP A 366 27.80 -57.87 -16.58
C ASP A 366 29.32 -57.83 -16.31
N PHE A 367 29.79 -56.81 -15.60
CA PHE A 367 31.20 -56.68 -15.21
C PHE A 367 31.62 -57.70 -14.13
N GLU A 368 30.85 -57.90 -13.07
CA GLU A 368 31.17 -58.89 -12.01
C GLU A 368 31.10 -60.33 -12.55
N SER A 369 30.12 -60.65 -13.40
CA SER A 369 30.06 -61.95 -14.09
C SER A 369 31.29 -62.17 -14.98
N ALA A 370 31.89 -61.09 -15.49
CA ALA A 370 33.12 -61.16 -16.25
C ALA A 370 34.39 -61.29 -15.37
N LEU A 371 34.28 -61.08 -14.06
CA LEU A 371 35.36 -61.27 -13.09
C LEU A 371 35.33 -62.67 -12.43
N ASP A 372 34.15 -63.27 -12.32
CA ASP A 372 33.93 -64.64 -11.83
C ASP A 372 34.28 -65.67 -12.93
N MET A 373 35.57 -65.80 -13.24
CA MET A 373 36.08 -66.75 -14.24
C MET A 373 37.02 -67.80 -13.66
N GLU A 374 36.94 -69.02 -14.19
CA GLU A 374 37.91 -70.07 -13.91
C GLU A 374 39.30 -69.76 -14.53
N PRO A 375 40.40 -70.28 -13.95
CA PRO A 375 41.76 -69.90 -14.33
C PRO A 375 42.17 -70.18 -15.78
N ASN A 376 41.39 -70.95 -16.54
CA ASN A 376 41.68 -71.26 -17.94
C ASN A 376 41.06 -70.26 -18.94
N GLU A 377 40.25 -69.29 -18.51
CA GLU A 377 39.54 -68.35 -19.39
C GLU A 377 40.03 -66.89 -19.34
N PHE A 378 41.21 -66.63 -18.77
CA PHE A 378 41.73 -65.26 -18.60
C PHE A 378 41.98 -64.49 -19.90
N TYR A 379 42.29 -65.20 -20.99
CA TYR A 379 42.66 -64.59 -22.26
C TYR A 379 41.42 -64.30 -23.10
N ALA A 380 41.31 -63.06 -23.55
CA ALA A 380 40.22 -62.65 -24.44
C ALA A 380 40.50 -63.13 -25.88
N THR A 381 39.43 -63.47 -26.61
CA THR A 381 39.47 -63.65 -28.08
C THR A 381 39.91 -62.37 -28.80
N LYS A 382 40.23 -62.44 -30.10
CA LYS A 382 40.56 -61.24 -30.87
C LYS A 382 39.41 -60.24 -30.82
N ASN A 383 39.67 -59.06 -30.25
CA ASN A 383 38.71 -57.98 -30.10
C ASN A 383 39.26 -56.71 -30.77
N GLU A 384 38.37 -55.79 -31.14
CA GLU A 384 38.70 -54.54 -31.84
C GLU A 384 39.72 -53.66 -31.08
N ILE A 385 39.76 -53.78 -29.74
CA ILE A 385 40.58 -52.95 -28.85
C ILE A 385 41.94 -53.63 -28.53
N SER A 386 42.19 -54.84 -29.05
CA SER A 386 43.42 -55.62 -28.81
C SER A 386 43.73 -55.92 -27.32
N CYS A 387 42.71 -55.93 -26.45
CA CYS A 387 42.87 -56.32 -25.05
C CYS A 387 43.19 -57.81 -24.93
N LYS A 388 44.26 -58.15 -24.21
CA LYS A 388 44.68 -59.55 -24.01
C LYS A 388 43.92 -60.27 -22.89
N LEU A 389 43.42 -59.52 -21.90
CA LEU A 389 42.73 -60.05 -20.73
C LEU A 389 41.22 -59.78 -20.83
N LYS A 390 40.41 -60.81 -20.56
CA LYS A 390 38.94 -60.76 -20.58
C LYS A 390 38.37 -59.79 -19.53
N PRO A 391 38.92 -59.69 -18.30
CA PRO A 391 38.52 -58.67 -17.31
C PRO A 391 38.80 -57.22 -17.73
N THR A 392 39.93 -56.97 -18.39
CA THR A 392 40.27 -55.62 -18.87
C THR A 392 39.35 -55.21 -20.03
N LEU A 393 38.98 -56.15 -20.88
CA LEU A 393 38.00 -55.93 -21.94
C LEU A 393 36.61 -55.62 -21.34
N ALA A 394 36.18 -56.41 -20.35
CA ALA A 394 34.89 -56.20 -19.67
C ALA A 394 34.82 -54.84 -18.96
N LEU A 395 35.92 -54.41 -18.30
CA LEU A 395 36.03 -53.07 -17.74
C LEU A 395 35.86 -51.99 -18.82
N TRP A 396 36.56 -52.13 -19.94
CA TRP A 396 36.49 -51.16 -21.03
C TRP A 396 35.08 -51.07 -21.61
N ILE A 397 34.40 -52.21 -21.81
CA ILE A 397 33.02 -52.25 -22.29
C ILE A 397 32.08 -51.58 -21.27
N ALA A 398 32.19 -51.92 -19.98
CA ALA A 398 31.35 -51.37 -18.93
C ALA A 398 31.53 -49.84 -18.79
N VAL A 399 32.76 -49.35 -18.83
CA VAL A 399 33.06 -47.90 -18.79
C VAL A 399 32.57 -47.20 -20.05
N SER A 400 32.75 -47.82 -21.23
CA SER A 400 32.26 -47.26 -22.50
C SER A 400 30.74 -47.16 -22.53
N GLN A 401 30.04 -48.18 -22.00
CA GLN A 401 28.58 -48.20 -21.88
C GLN A 401 28.04 -47.10 -20.95
N CYS A 402 28.75 -46.71 -19.89
CA CYS A 402 28.34 -45.59 -19.04
C CYS A 402 28.24 -44.25 -19.77
N PHE A 403 29.02 -44.07 -20.84
CA PHE A 403 29.07 -42.84 -21.63
C PHE A 403 28.48 -43.02 -23.04
N ASP A 404 27.84 -44.17 -23.30
CA ASP A 404 27.20 -44.41 -24.57
C ASP A 404 25.97 -43.51 -24.74
N LYS A 405 25.73 -43.04 -25.96
CA LYS A 405 24.64 -42.12 -26.29
C LYS A 405 23.28 -42.72 -25.91
N ASP A 406 23.15 -44.04 -25.96
CA ASP A 406 21.92 -44.79 -25.66
C ASP A 406 21.77 -45.17 -24.17
N VAL A 407 22.68 -44.72 -23.31
CA VAL A 407 22.62 -44.97 -21.86
C VAL A 407 22.74 -43.66 -21.07
N TYR A 408 23.62 -42.77 -21.52
CA TYR A 408 23.97 -41.53 -20.83
C TYR A 408 22.86 -40.48 -20.89
N LEU A 409 22.67 -39.79 -19.75
CA LEU A 409 21.76 -38.66 -19.59
C LEU A 409 22.53 -37.52 -18.90
N ASP A 410 22.49 -36.31 -19.47
CA ASP A 410 23.22 -35.15 -18.94
C ASP A 410 22.86 -34.82 -17.49
N GLN A 411 21.59 -35.05 -17.11
CA GLN A 411 21.09 -34.81 -15.76
C GLN A 411 21.62 -35.79 -14.70
N LEU A 412 22.28 -36.87 -15.12
CA LEU A 412 22.88 -37.89 -14.26
C LEU A 412 24.40 -37.99 -14.46
N ALA A 413 25.03 -36.96 -15.04
CA ALA A 413 26.44 -36.96 -15.38
C ALA A 413 27.34 -37.28 -14.18
N ASP A 414 27.06 -36.67 -13.02
CA ASP A 414 27.76 -36.90 -11.75
C ASP A 414 27.69 -38.37 -11.30
N GLN A 415 26.52 -38.98 -11.46
CA GLN A 415 26.27 -40.37 -11.06
C GLN A 415 26.92 -41.37 -12.02
N PHE A 416 26.92 -41.11 -13.33
CA PHE A 416 27.64 -41.94 -14.32
C PHE A 416 29.16 -41.85 -14.16
N ILE A 417 29.70 -40.66 -13.84
CA ILE A 417 31.12 -40.50 -13.50
C ILE A 417 31.46 -41.27 -12.23
N ARG A 418 30.60 -41.21 -11.21
CA ARG A 418 30.80 -42.00 -9.99
C ARG A 418 30.80 -43.51 -10.30
N LEU A 419 29.90 -43.98 -11.16
CA LEU A 419 29.83 -45.39 -11.58
C LEU A 419 31.12 -45.84 -12.28
N SER A 420 31.62 -45.07 -13.24
CA SER A 420 32.87 -45.42 -13.95
C SER A 420 34.07 -45.49 -12.99
N MET A 421 34.15 -44.59 -12.00
CA MET A 421 35.19 -44.61 -10.97
C MET A 421 35.06 -45.82 -10.02
N LEU A 422 33.83 -46.25 -9.70
CA LEU A 422 33.61 -47.46 -8.90
C LEU A 422 34.03 -48.73 -9.66
N LEU A 423 33.72 -48.83 -10.95
CA LEU A 423 34.17 -49.95 -11.80
C LEU A 423 35.70 -50.02 -11.88
N LEU A 424 36.36 -48.87 -12.06
CA LEU A 424 37.83 -48.76 -12.04
C LEU A 424 38.41 -49.20 -10.69
N SER A 425 37.85 -48.70 -9.59
CA SER A 425 38.29 -49.09 -8.24
C SER A 425 38.13 -50.59 -7.98
N ARG A 426 37.03 -51.18 -8.46
CA ARG A 426 36.77 -52.62 -8.32
C ARG A 426 37.77 -53.45 -9.13
N TYR A 427 38.07 -53.06 -10.36
CA TYR A 427 39.09 -53.70 -11.19
C TYR A 427 40.48 -53.66 -10.54
N LEU A 428 40.87 -52.50 -9.98
CA LEU A 428 42.15 -52.33 -9.29
C LEU A 428 42.28 -53.17 -8.00
N LYS A 429 41.17 -53.54 -7.37
CA LYS A 429 41.17 -54.44 -6.20
C LYS A 429 41.20 -55.91 -6.58
N TRP A 430 40.81 -56.24 -7.81
CA TRP A 430 40.79 -57.61 -8.32
C TRP A 430 42.14 -58.01 -8.91
N PHE A 431 42.80 -57.08 -9.61
CA PHE A 431 44.19 -57.22 -10.06
C PHE A 431 45.13 -57.26 -8.86
#